data_AF-M7SI45-F1
#
_entry.id   AF-M7SI45-F1
#
_cell.length_a   1.000
_cell.length_b   1.000
_cell.length_c   1.000
_cell.angle_alpha   90.00
_cell.angle_beta   90.00
_cell.angle_gamma   90.00
#
_symmetry.space_group_name_H-M   'P 1'
#
loop_
_entity.id
_entity.type
_entity.pdbx_description
1 polymer ?
#
loop_
_entity_poly.entity_id
_entity_poly.type
_entity_poly.pdbx_seq_one_letter_code
_entity_poly.pdbx_strand_id
1 'polypeptide(L)'
;MGNLFSKPKPQGPPRVPTDKVVPMYDADDNAVNRAIIMLFMMKFDDVLDPEKLRSSLEKLLNRDGWRKLGARMRLNEKGKLDYHIPEQYDEKRPAFAYSRVQHTGGIGAHPLASQLPRSATSKPAMVAQVDRFQPLMRREDGPRNIADYYLRDEPQLSLHVVSFADATLVSLSWPHTFLDAMGRHELLTAWTAVLEGRDGDVKALHGVDQDPFVSFGTGEVTEPYVLADKKLSTLQMMYFGARYIFNMYWYSEQSHVICVPAAHVKALRESALADLEAEAAATAPQGDPSDKKEEKKKPFVSEGDVISAWVTRLMIQHTLRPTSNKTIMIMNARTSATPSTACTRTCGRGT
;
A
#
# COMPACT_ATOMS: atom_id res chain seq x y z
N MET A 1 41.91 -18.78 -2.10
CA MET A 1 41.49 -19.10 -3.48
C MET A 1 40.25 -18.27 -3.77
N GLY A 2 40.39 -17.25 -4.62
CA GLY A 2 39.32 -16.32 -4.95
C GLY A 2 38.27 -16.97 -5.85
N ASN A 3 37.00 -16.68 -5.59
CA ASN A 3 35.86 -17.18 -6.35
C ASN A 3 35.93 -16.65 -7.79
N LEU A 4 36.33 -17.49 -8.74
CA LEU A 4 36.52 -17.15 -10.17
C LEU A 4 35.22 -16.94 -10.96
N PHE A 5 34.05 -16.94 -10.31
CA PHE A 5 32.75 -16.84 -10.99
C PHE A 5 31.76 -15.86 -10.33
N SER A 6 32.24 -14.79 -9.67
CA SER A 6 31.34 -13.68 -9.38
C SER A 6 31.07 -12.94 -10.69
N LYS A 7 29.86 -13.13 -11.25
CA LYS A 7 29.39 -12.27 -12.35
C LYS A 7 29.62 -10.80 -11.93
N PRO A 8 30.11 -9.92 -12.82
CA PRO A 8 30.19 -8.50 -12.52
C PRO A 8 28.82 -8.05 -12.02
N LYS A 9 28.78 -7.36 -10.88
CA LYS A 9 27.52 -6.75 -10.43
C LYS A 9 27.02 -5.86 -11.57
N PRO A 10 25.75 -5.97 -11.99
CA PRO A 10 25.21 -5.12 -13.03
C PRO A 10 25.52 -3.66 -12.71
N GLN A 11 26.27 -3.01 -13.60
CA GLN A 11 26.64 -1.61 -13.42
C GLN A 11 25.43 -0.77 -13.80
N GLY A 12 24.96 0.05 -12.86
CA GLY A 12 23.86 0.96 -13.11
C GLY A 12 24.24 2.03 -14.17
N PRO A 13 23.25 2.78 -14.68
CA PRO A 13 23.50 3.86 -15.62
C PRO A 13 24.46 4.90 -15.04
N PRO A 14 25.29 5.56 -15.88
CA PRO A 14 26.24 6.54 -15.41
C PRO A 14 25.54 7.66 -14.62
N ARG A 15 26.26 8.22 -13.65
CA ARG A 15 25.78 9.37 -12.89
C ARG A 15 25.68 10.58 -13.81
N VAL A 16 24.54 11.28 -13.76
CA VAL A 16 24.37 12.57 -14.41
C VAL A 16 24.86 13.66 -13.44
N PRO A 17 25.85 14.51 -13.82
CA PRO A 17 26.46 15.47 -12.89
C PRO A 17 25.51 16.52 -12.30
N THR A 18 24.45 16.87 -13.03
CA THR A 18 23.45 17.86 -12.60
C THR A 18 22.43 17.28 -11.60
N ASP A 19 22.43 15.97 -11.36
CA ASP A 19 21.48 15.37 -10.43
C ASP A 19 21.82 15.73 -8.98
N LYS A 20 20.81 16.16 -8.22
CA LYS A 20 20.90 16.18 -6.75
C LYS A 20 20.78 14.75 -6.26
N VAL A 21 21.84 14.26 -5.62
CA VAL A 21 21.90 12.89 -5.07
C VAL A 21 21.59 12.94 -3.57
N VAL A 22 20.59 12.16 -3.15
CA VAL A 22 20.21 12.00 -1.73
C VAL A 22 20.04 10.52 -1.39
N PRO A 23 20.45 10.06 -0.21
CA PRO A 23 20.22 8.67 0.20
C PRO A 23 18.72 8.43 0.40
N MET A 24 18.24 7.25 0.03
CA MET A 24 16.91 6.78 0.45
C MET A 24 16.97 6.40 1.94
N TYR A 25 15.99 6.85 2.72
CA TYR A 25 15.95 6.59 4.16
C TYR A 25 15.59 5.13 4.47
N ASP A 26 16.03 4.64 5.62
CA ASP A 26 15.92 3.22 5.99
C ASP A 26 14.47 2.74 6.15
N ALA A 27 13.53 3.64 6.46
CA ALA A 27 12.10 3.32 6.50
C ALA A 27 11.58 2.89 5.11
N ASP A 28 12.10 3.50 4.04
CA ASP A 28 11.76 3.17 2.66
C ASP A 28 12.66 2.06 2.11
N ASP A 29 13.97 2.13 2.40
CA ASP A 29 15.01 1.23 1.87
C ASP A 29 15.15 -0.07 2.68
N ASN A 30 14.08 -0.87 2.69
CA ASN A 30 14.03 -2.16 3.38
C ASN A 30 13.66 -3.33 2.44
N ALA A 31 13.99 -4.55 2.86
CA ALA A 31 13.81 -5.76 2.03
C ALA A 31 12.37 -5.99 1.57
N VAL A 32 11.37 -5.64 2.39
CA VAL A 32 9.95 -5.80 2.05
C VAL A 32 9.57 -4.83 0.94
N ASN A 33 9.87 -3.54 1.12
CA ASN A 33 9.55 -2.51 0.12
C ASN A 33 10.28 -2.75 -1.20
N ARG A 34 11.55 -3.19 -1.15
CA ARG A 34 12.32 -3.53 -2.35
C ARG A 34 11.73 -4.71 -3.15
N ALA A 35 10.97 -5.59 -2.52
CA ALA A 35 10.39 -6.77 -3.15
C ALA A 35 9.04 -6.51 -3.84
N ILE A 36 8.44 -5.33 -3.64
CA ILE A 36 7.06 -5.06 -4.07
C ILE A 36 7.03 -3.98 -5.15
N ILE A 37 6.44 -4.31 -6.31
CA ILE A 37 6.04 -3.33 -7.32
C ILE A 37 4.52 -3.18 -7.26
N MET A 38 4.08 -1.96 -7.01
CA MET A 38 2.67 -1.61 -6.92
C MET A 38 2.09 -1.40 -8.31
N LEU A 39 0.95 -2.02 -8.57
CA LEU A 39 0.11 -1.78 -9.73
C LEU A 39 -1.26 -1.32 -9.24
N PHE A 40 -1.69 -0.15 -9.68
CA PHE A 40 -2.96 0.44 -9.28
C PHE A 40 -3.72 0.93 -10.51
N MET A 41 -4.81 0.26 -10.84
CA MET A 41 -5.64 0.58 -12.00
C MET A 41 -7.00 1.10 -11.55
N MET A 42 -7.37 2.24 -12.11
CA MET A 42 -8.69 2.86 -11.97
C MET A 42 -9.44 2.67 -13.29
N LYS A 43 -10.69 2.22 -13.21
CA LYS A 43 -11.59 2.12 -14.36
C LYS A 43 -12.59 3.28 -14.29
N PHE A 44 -12.72 4.00 -15.39
CA PHE A 44 -13.73 5.01 -15.62
C PHE A 44 -14.65 4.54 -16.73
N ASP A 45 -15.96 4.65 -16.51
CA ASP A 45 -17.00 4.39 -17.52
C ASP A 45 -17.18 5.57 -18.49
N ASP A 46 -16.24 6.50 -18.47
CA ASP A 46 -16.15 7.65 -19.36
C ASP A 46 -14.86 7.59 -20.20
N VAL A 47 -14.91 8.22 -21.37
CA VAL A 47 -13.73 8.43 -22.23
C VAL A 47 -12.99 9.68 -21.76
N LEU A 48 -11.92 9.48 -20.97
CA LEU A 48 -11.09 10.56 -20.45
C LEU A 48 -10.08 11.03 -21.49
N ASP A 49 -9.64 12.29 -21.38
CA ASP A 49 -8.58 12.86 -22.20
C ASP A 49 -7.19 12.47 -21.65
N PRO A 50 -6.42 11.60 -22.34
CA PRO A 50 -5.12 11.14 -21.84
C PRO A 50 -4.07 12.24 -21.76
N GLU A 51 -4.16 13.27 -22.62
CA GLU A 51 -3.21 14.38 -22.60
C GLU A 51 -3.46 15.32 -21.41
N LYS A 52 -4.72 15.51 -20.99
CA LYS A 52 -5.02 16.21 -19.73
C LYS A 52 -4.49 15.45 -18.53
N LEU A 53 -4.64 14.12 -18.49
CA LEU A 53 -4.08 13.28 -17.43
C LEU A 53 -2.55 13.40 -17.39
N ARG A 54 -1.88 13.29 -18.54
CA ARG A 54 -0.42 13.40 -18.64
C ARG A 54 0.08 14.78 -18.22
N SER A 55 -0.43 15.84 -18.85
CA SER A 55 0.07 17.22 -18.64
C SER A 55 -0.19 17.73 -17.24
N SER A 56 -1.31 17.37 -16.60
CA SER A 56 -1.57 17.73 -15.20
C SER A 56 -0.65 17.02 -14.21
N LEU A 57 -0.34 15.73 -14.43
CA LEU A 57 0.62 15.01 -13.59
C LEU A 57 2.04 15.58 -13.77
N GLU A 58 2.41 15.91 -15.00
CA GLU A 58 3.68 16.57 -15.33
C GLU A 58 3.78 17.94 -14.65
N LYS A 59 2.71 18.74 -14.69
CA LYS A 59 2.63 20.02 -13.98
C LYS A 59 2.79 19.84 -12.47
N LEU A 60 2.14 18.84 -11.87
CA LEU A 60 2.28 18.53 -10.44
C LEU A 60 3.73 18.20 -10.07
N LEU A 61 4.36 17.27 -10.80
CA LEU A 61 5.71 16.80 -10.47
C LEU A 61 6.79 17.85 -10.76
N ASN A 62 6.53 18.84 -11.63
CA ASN A 62 7.45 19.94 -11.88
C ASN A 62 7.47 21.00 -10.76
N ARG A 63 6.51 20.96 -9.83
CA ARG A 63 6.45 21.90 -8.69
C ARG A 63 7.63 21.72 -7.76
N ASP A 64 7.98 22.80 -7.06
CA ASP A 64 8.99 22.74 -6.02
C ASP A 64 8.60 21.76 -4.91
N GLY A 65 9.59 21.04 -4.38
CA GLY A 65 9.40 19.90 -3.46
C GLY A 65 8.88 18.62 -4.13
N TRP A 66 7.95 18.70 -5.10
CA TRP A 66 7.39 17.54 -5.80
C TRP A 66 8.35 16.92 -6.82
N ARG A 67 9.31 17.69 -7.34
CA ARG A 67 10.35 17.22 -8.28
C ARG A 67 11.17 16.03 -7.77
N LYS A 68 11.26 15.83 -6.45
CA LYS A 68 11.92 14.63 -5.91
C LYS A 68 11.24 13.33 -6.35
N LEU A 69 9.94 13.37 -6.68
CA LEU A 69 9.18 12.19 -7.08
C LEU A 69 9.57 11.66 -8.48
N GLY A 70 10.19 12.50 -9.31
CA GLY A 70 10.80 12.05 -10.57
C GLY A 70 12.25 11.56 -10.41
N ALA A 71 12.72 11.32 -9.17
CA ALA A 71 14.05 10.77 -8.94
C ALA A 71 14.24 9.42 -9.62
N ARG A 72 15.49 9.15 -9.98
CA ARG A 72 15.95 7.87 -10.49
C ARG A 72 16.64 7.12 -9.36
N MET A 73 16.31 5.84 -9.19
CA MET A 73 16.98 5.03 -8.20
C MET A 73 18.36 4.59 -8.69
N ARG A 74 19.33 4.50 -7.77
CA ARG A 74 20.65 3.90 -7.99
C ARG A 74 21.06 3.09 -6.78
N LEU A 75 21.88 2.06 -7.00
CA LEU A 75 22.59 1.38 -5.93
C LEU A 75 23.96 2.04 -5.74
N ASN A 76 24.26 2.43 -4.51
CA ASN A 76 25.60 2.88 -4.15
C ASN A 76 26.54 1.70 -3.82
N GLU A 77 27.80 2.01 -3.55
CA GLU A 77 28.85 1.02 -3.26
C GLU A 77 28.53 0.14 -2.04
N LYS A 78 27.70 0.65 -1.12
CA LYS A 78 27.24 -0.08 0.08
C LYS A 78 26.00 -0.94 -0.18
N GLY A 79 25.46 -0.94 -1.40
CA GLY A 79 24.24 -1.66 -1.75
C GLY A 79 22.94 -1.01 -1.25
N LYS A 80 23.02 0.26 -0.83
CA LYS A 80 21.88 1.09 -0.42
C LYS A 80 21.34 1.87 -1.62
N LEU A 81 20.04 2.21 -1.56
CA LEU A 81 19.39 2.98 -2.63
C LEU A 81 19.65 4.47 -2.44
N ASP A 82 20.01 5.14 -3.52
CA ASP A 82 20.09 6.60 -3.60
C ASP A 82 19.05 7.11 -4.61
N TYR A 83 18.47 8.27 -4.30
CA TYR A 83 17.72 9.07 -5.26
C TYR A 83 18.65 10.01 -6.01
N HIS A 84 18.60 9.92 -7.33
CA HIS A 84 19.22 10.84 -8.26
C HIS A 84 18.11 11.70 -8.85
N ILE A 85 17.96 12.92 -8.32
CA ILE A 85 16.88 13.84 -8.70
C ILE A 85 17.38 14.70 -9.86
N PRO A 86 16.78 14.60 -11.07
CA PRO A 86 17.12 15.50 -12.16
C PRO A 86 16.88 16.96 -11.79
N GLU A 87 17.82 17.84 -12.13
CA GLU A 87 17.67 19.29 -11.95
C GLU A 87 16.44 19.81 -12.71
N GLN A 88 16.25 19.29 -13.92
CA GLN A 88 15.10 19.53 -14.79
C GLN A 88 14.70 18.22 -15.48
N TYR A 89 13.42 18.14 -15.90
CA TYR A 89 12.94 17.04 -16.72
C TYR A 89 12.99 17.41 -18.20
N ASP A 90 13.24 16.41 -19.03
CA ASP A 90 13.18 16.51 -20.48
C ASP A 90 12.60 15.23 -21.08
N GLU A 91 12.54 15.15 -22.42
CA GLU A 91 12.00 13.99 -23.13
C GLU A 91 12.77 12.69 -22.84
N LYS A 92 14.06 12.77 -22.52
CA LYS A 92 14.91 11.61 -22.22
C LYS A 92 14.79 11.19 -20.76
N ARG A 93 14.62 12.15 -19.85
CA ARG A 93 14.49 11.96 -18.41
C ARG A 93 13.21 12.66 -17.90
N PRO A 94 12.02 12.15 -18.27
CA PRO A 94 10.77 12.74 -17.83
C PRO A 94 10.54 12.49 -16.34
N ALA A 95 9.61 13.25 -15.75
CA ALA A 95 9.23 13.09 -14.35
C ALA A 95 8.64 11.69 -14.04
N PHE A 96 7.91 11.12 -15.01
CA PHE A 96 7.30 9.80 -14.95
C PHE A 96 7.29 9.16 -16.34
N ALA A 97 7.21 7.84 -16.41
CA ALA A 97 7.06 7.14 -17.68
C ALA A 97 5.59 7.18 -18.12
N TYR A 98 5.32 7.70 -19.32
CA TYR A 98 3.97 7.75 -19.88
C TYR A 98 3.80 6.74 -21.01
N SER A 99 2.63 6.10 -21.08
CA SER A 99 2.26 5.24 -22.20
C SER A 99 0.75 5.27 -22.41
N ARG A 100 0.34 5.15 -23.67
CA ARG A 100 -1.06 5.16 -24.08
C ARG A 100 -1.33 4.02 -25.07
N VAL A 101 -2.46 3.35 -24.88
CA VAL A 101 -3.02 2.37 -25.82
C VAL A 101 -4.44 2.79 -26.17
N GLN A 102 -4.79 2.74 -27.44
CA GLN A 102 -6.13 3.08 -27.92
C GLN A 102 -6.74 1.86 -28.62
N HIS A 103 -7.93 1.45 -28.17
CA HIS A 103 -8.77 0.49 -28.85
C HIS A 103 -9.94 1.21 -29.53
N THR A 104 -10.36 0.70 -30.69
CA THR A 104 -11.51 1.23 -31.45
C THR A 104 -12.85 0.72 -30.93
N GLY A 105 -12.88 -0.47 -30.30
CA GLY A 105 -14.08 -1.06 -29.73
C GLY A 105 -14.35 -0.61 -28.30
N GLY A 106 -15.55 -0.92 -27.82
CA GLY A 106 -15.89 -0.77 -26.40
C GLY A 106 -15.14 -1.76 -25.51
N ILE A 107 -15.02 -1.45 -24.23
CA ILE A 107 -14.30 -2.26 -23.23
C ILE A 107 -14.89 -3.67 -23.12
N GLY A 108 -16.21 -3.80 -23.33
CA GLY A 108 -16.92 -5.08 -23.33
C GLY A 108 -16.53 -6.02 -24.49
N ALA A 109 -15.96 -5.50 -25.58
CA ALA A 109 -15.49 -6.30 -26.72
C ALA A 109 -14.03 -6.74 -26.57
N HIS A 110 -13.27 -6.14 -25.65
CA HIS A 110 -11.87 -6.48 -25.45
C HIS A 110 -11.72 -7.82 -24.70
N PRO A 111 -10.91 -8.78 -25.17
CA PRO A 111 -10.83 -10.13 -24.59
C PRO A 111 -10.55 -10.17 -23.09
N LEU A 112 -9.65 -9.31 -22.61
CA LEU A 112 -9.28 -9.22 -21.19
C LEU A 112 -10.13 -8.20 -20.41
N ALA A 113 -10.22 -6.94 -20.86
CA ALA A 113 -10.94 -5.89 -20.14
C ALA A 113 -12.45 -6.14 -19.99
N SER A 114 -13.06 -6.94 -20.87
CA SER A 114 -14.45 -7.38 -20.72
C SER A 114 -14.71 -8.22 -19.47
N GLN A 115 -13.67 -8.80 -18.87
CA GLN A 115 -13.70 -9.61 -17.64
C GLN A 115 -13.53 -8.76 -16.37
N LEU A 116 -13.35 -7.44 -16.49
CA LEU A 116 -13.31 -6.56 -15.33
C LEU A 116 -14.67 -6.56 -14.61
N PRO A 117 -14.68 -6.47 -13.25
CA PRO A 117 -15.93 -6.41 -12.50
C PRO A 117 -16.80 -5.21 -12.97
N ARG A 118 -18.05 -5.47 -13.34
CA ARG A 118 -18.96 -4.46 -13.91
C ARG A 118 -19.98 -3.91 -12.92
N SER A 119 -20.34 -4.66 -11.88
CA SER A 119 -21.44 -4.26 -10.98
C SER A 119 -21.24 -4.81 -9.57
N ALA A 120 -21.86 -4.13 -8.62
CA ALA A 120 -21.97 -4.63 -7.25
C ALA A 120 -22.72 -5.97 -7.25
N THR A 121 -22.22 -6.90 -6.45
CA THR A 121 -22.83 -8.22 -6.25
C THR A 121 -23.95 -8.11 -5.21
N SER A 122 -24.95 -8.99 -5.24
CA SER A 122 -26.00 -9.04 -4.22
C SER A 122 -25.58 -9.82 -2.97
N LYS A 123 -24.52 -10.63 -3.08
CA LYS A 123 -23.92 -11.44 -2.01
C LYS A 123 -22.40 -11.37 -2.13
N PRO A 124 -21.65 -11.59 -1.04
CA PRO A 124 -20.21 -11.65 -1.11
C PRO A 124 -19.73 -12.63 -2.17
N ALA A 125 -18.87 -12.18 -3.08
CA ALA A 125 -18.40 -13.00 -4.18
C ALA A 125 -16.99 -12.60 -4.61
N MET A 126 -16.25 -13.58 -5.10
CA MET A 126 -14.99 -13.38 -5.80
C MET A 126 -15.28 -12.83 -7.19
N VAL A 127 -14.76 -11.63 -7.51
CA VAL A 127 -15.11 -10.90 -8.73
C VAL A 127 -13.95 -10.74 -9.71
N ALA A 128 -12.71 -10.92 -9.27
CA ALA A 128 -11.53 -10.77 -10.11
C ALA A 128 -10.35 -11.54 -9.54
N GLN A 129 -9.47 -12.00 -10.44
CA GLN A 129 -8.09 -12.40 -10.11
C GLN A 129 -7.15 -11.32 -10.65
N VAL A 130 -6.53 -10.56 -9.75
CA VAL A 130 -5.81 -9.31 -10.06
C VAL A 130 -4.67 -9.55 -11.04
N ASP A 131 -3.92 -10.65 -10.87
CA ASP A 131 -2.74 -10.97 -11.66
C ASP A 131 -3.04 -11.12 -13.16
N ARG A 132 -4.28 -11.50 -13.52
CA ARG A 132 -4.70 -11.65 -14.91
C ARG A 132 -4.80 -10.31 -15.65
N PHE A 133 -4.98 -9.20 -14.93
CA PHE A 133 -5.18 -7.89 -15.52
C PHE A 133 -3.89 -7.07 -15.67
N GLN A 134 -2.72 -7.58 -15.23
CA GLN A 134 -1.45 -6.86 -15.35
C GLN A 134 -1.16 -6.29 -16.75
N PRO A 135 -1.49 -6.97 -17.87
CA PRO A 135 -1.32 -6.39 -19.22
C PRO A 135 -2.11 -5.11 -19.49
N LEU A 136 -3.18 -4.84 -18.73
CA LEU A 136 -3.95 -3.59 -18.78
C LEU A 136 -3.43 -2.54 -17.78
N MET A 137 -2.63 -2.96 -16.79
CA MET A 137 -2.20 -2.12 -15.68
C MET A 137 -0.83 -1.46 -15.89
N ARG A 138 -0.02 -1.99 -16.81
CA ARG A 138 1.36 -1.55 -17.02
C ARG A 138 1.74 -1.72 -18.49
N ARG A 139 2.56 -0.79 -19.01
CA ARG A 139 3.24 -0.93 -20.30
C ARG A 139 4.07 -2.23 -20.39
N GLU A 140 4.17 -2.79 -21.59
CA GLU A 140 4.80 -4.09 -21.82
C GLU A 140 6.27 -4.14 -21.37
N ASP A 141 7.01 -3.05 -21.63
CA ASP A 141 8.42 -2.86 -21.31
C ASP A 141 8.66 -2.30 -19.89
N GLY A 142 7.59 -2.12 -19.12
CA GLY A 142 7.63 -1.49 -17.81
C GLY A 142 8.32 -2.35 -16.74
N PRO A 143 8.83 -1.74 -15.67
CA PRO A 143 9.49 -2.46 -14.57
C PRO A 143 8.61 -3.54 -13.94
N ARG A 144 9.25 -4.66 -13.61
CA ARG A 144 8.63 -5.82 -12.92
C ARG A 144 9.28 -6.11 -11.58
N ASN A 145 10.48 -5.60 -11.36
CA ASN A 145 11.23 -5.72 -10.12
C ASN A 145 12.04 -4.44 -9.87
N ILE A 146 12.56 -4.28 -8.66
CA ILE A 146 13.32 -3.08 -8.30
C ILE A 146 14.62 -2.90 -9.10
N ALA A 147 15.23 -3.98 -9.60
CA ALA A 147 16.44 -3.90 -10.40
C ALA A 147 16.21 -3.23 -11.75
N ASP A 148 15.03 -3.43 -12.34
CA ASP A 148 14.66 -2.73 -13.56
C ASP A 148 14.75 -1.21 -13.38
N TYR A 149 14.40 -0.69 -12.19
CA TYR A 149 14.47 0.74 -11.92
C TYR A 149 15.90 1.25 -11.81
N TYR A 150 16.73 0.62 -10.97
CA TYR A 150 18.09 1.12 -10.72
C TYR A 150 19.09 0.77 -11.83
N LEU A 151 18.77 -0.16 -12.74
CA LEU A 151 19.62 -0.53 -13.87
C LEU A 151 19.27 0.17 -15.19
N ARG A 152 18.04 0.69 -15.36
CA ARG A 152 17.56 1.23 -16.65
C ARG A 152 17.35 2.75 -16.67
N ASP A 153 17.75 3.45 -15.61
CA ASP A 153 17.46 4.89 -15.40
C ASP A 153 15.96 5.22 -15.48
N GLU A 154 15.14 4.34 -14.94
CA GLU A 154 13.68 4.44 -15.04
C GLU A 154 13.14 5.43 -13.99
N PRO A 155 12.18 6.31 -14.34
CA PRO A 155 11.42 7.07 -13.35
C PRO A 155 10.65 6.14 -12.41
N GLN A 156 10.50 6.52 -11.14
CA GLN A 156 9.82 5.66 -10.18
C GLN A 156 8.33 5.47 -10.47
N LEU A 157 7.67 6.51 -10.99
CA LEU A 157 6.26 6.49 -11.33
C LEU A 157 6.06 6.24 -12.84
N SER A 158 5.08 5.41 -13.18
CA SER A 158 4.56 5.31 -14.54
C SER A 158 3.05 5.53 -14.57
N LEU A 159 2.59 6.27 -15.58
CA LEU A 159 1.20 6.46 -15.96
C LEU A 159 0.93 5.70 -17.26
N HIS A 160 0.03 4.72 -17.20
CA HIS A 160 -0.40 3.92 -18.34
C HIS A 160 -1.90 4.11 -18.57
N VAL A 161 -2.28 4.60 -19.75
CA VAL A 161 -3.67 4.88 -20.10
C VAL A 161 -4.12 3.95 -21.22
N VAL A 162 -5.19 3.19 -20.99
CA VAL A 162 -5.83 2.34 -22.01
C VAL A 162 -7.22 2.91 -22.29
N SER A 163 -7.43 3.36 -23.53
CA SER A 163 -8.66 4.03 -23.95
C SER A 163 -9.50 3.09 -24.83
N PHE A 164 -10.79 3.00 -24.53
CA PHE A 164 -11.82 2.31 -25.30
C PHE A 164 -12.80 3.34 -25.88
N ALA A 165 -13.74 2.89 -26.71
CA ALA A 165 -14.79 3.77 -27.24
C ALA A 165 -15.79 4.25 -26.16
N ASP A 166 -15.88 3.54 -25.03
CA ASP A 166 -16.90 3.73 -23.98
C ASP A 166 -16.30 3.75 -22.56
N ALA A 167 -14.97 3.67 -22.40
CA ALA A 167 -14.34 3.61 -21.09
C ALA A 167 -12.84 3.96 -21.15
N THR A 168 -12.27 4.29 -20.00
CA THR A 168 -10.83 4.53 -19.84
C THR A 168 -10.28 3.79 -18.63
N LEU A 169 -9.16 3.10 -18.81
CA LEU A 169 -8.36 2.56 -17.71
C LEU A 169 -7.17 3.49 -17.49
N VAL A 170 -7.00 3.95 -16.26
CA VAL A 170 -5.88 4.80 -15.84
C VAL A 170 -5.10 4.03 -14.79
N SER A 171 -3.86 3.69 -15.11
CA SER A 171 -3.03 2.87 -14.24
C SER A 171 -1.76 3.61 -13.81
N LEU A 172 -1.46 3.50 -12.52
CA LEU A 172 -0.21 3.95 -11.92
C LEU A 172 0.60 2.74 -11.47
N SER A 173 1.91 2.75 -11.74
CA SER A 173 2.84 1.75 -11.21
C SER A 173 4.08 2.37 -10.59
N TRP A 174 4.52 1.83 -9.45
CA TRP A 174 5.69 2.31 -8.71
C TRP A 174 6.31 1.21 -7.83
N PRO A 175 7.60 1.27 -7.46
CA PRO A 175 8.17 0.38 -6.44
C PRO A 175 7.67 0.81 -5.05
N HIS A 176 7.42 -0.12 -4.12
CA HIS A 176 6.85 0.23 -2.80
C HIS A 176 7.81 1.10 -1.94
N THR A 177 9.08 1.23 -2.32
CA THR A 177 10.02 2.22 -1.77
C THR A 177 9.61 3.68 -2.07
N PHE A 178 8.70 3.90 -3.02
CA PHE A 178 8.31 5.22 -3.48
C PHE A 178 7.12 5.82 -2.71
N LEU A 179 6.03 5.04 -2.55
CA LEU A 179 4.81 5.48 -1.85
C LEU A 179 4.16 4.31 -1.13
N ASP A 180 3.73 4.56 0.10
CA ASP A 180 2.75 3.73 0.80
C ASP A 180 1.31 4.11 0.41
N ALA A 181 0.33 3.58 1.14
CA ALA A 181 -1.08 3.87 0.89
C ALA A 181 -1.45 5.35 1.10
N MET A 182 -0.80 6.03 2.05
CA MET A 182 -1.05 7.43 2.38
C MET A 182 -0.37 8.37 1.37
N GLY A 183 0.85 8.05 0.96
CA GLY A 183 1.56 8.72 -0.13
C GLY A 183 0.79 8.64 -1.44
N ARG A 184 0.20 7.48 -1.77
CA ARG A 184 -0.70 7.35 -2.91
C ARG A 184 -1.94 8.24 -2.77
N HIS A 185 -2.57 8.27 -1.59
CA HIS A 185 -3.73 9.12 -1.34
C HIS A 185 -3.42 10.61 -1.57
N GLU A 186 -2.29 11.09 -1.04
CA GLU A 186 -1.87 12.49 -1.21
C GLU A 186 -1.50 12.78 -2.68
N LEU A 187 -0.81 11.87 -3.38
CA LEU A 187 -0.52 12.01 -4.81
C LEU A 187 -1.81 12.16 -5.64
N LEU A 188 -2.79 11.28 -5.44
CA LEU A 188 -4.07 11.34 -6.17
C LEU A 188 -4.85 12.61 -5.84
N THR A 189 -4.83 13.05 -4.56
CA THR A 189 -5.51 14.27 -4.12
C THR A 189 -4.90 15.50 -4.78
N ALA A 190 -3.57 15.63 -4.74
CA ALA A 190 -2.86 16.73 -5.38
C ALA A 190 -3.02 16.71 -6.91
N TRP A 191 -2.95 15.53 -7.53
CA TRP A 191 -3.12 15.41 -8.98
C TRP A 191 -4.54 15.81 -9.42
N THR A 192 -5.56 15.38 -8.67
CA THR A 192 -6.95 15.79 -8.90
C THR A 192 -7.12 17.31 -8.76
N ALA A 193 -6.51 17.93 -7.74
CA ALA A 193 -6.55 19.40 -7.60
C ALA A 193 -5.93 20.12 -8.81
N VAL A 194 -4.79 19.63 -9.34
CA VAL A 194 -4.19 20.19 -10.56
C VAL A 194 -5.06 19.97 -11.80
N LEU A 195 -5.69 18.80 -11.94
CA LEU A 195 -6.65 18.50 -13.01
C LEU A 195 -7.84 19.46 -13.01
N GLU A 196 -8.32 19.86 -11.83
CA GLU A 196 -9.41 20.81 -11.66
C GLU A 196 -8.98 22.28 -11.76
N GLY A 197 -7.69 22.56 -11.98
CA GLY A 197 -7.14 23.93 -12.00
C GLY A 197 -7.01 24.57 -10.62
N ARG A 198 -7.14 23.79 -9.53
CA ARG A 198 -6.98 24.22 -8.14
C ARG A 198 -5.52 24.11 -7.68
N ASP A 199 -4.60 24.72 -8.42
CA ASP A 199 -3.16 24.66 -8.16
C ASP A 199 -2.74 25.16 -6.77
N GLY A 200 -3.54 26.03 -6.15
CA GLY A 200 -3.31 26.56 -4.80
C GLY A 200 -3.59 25.55 -3.69
N ASP A 201 -4.36 24.49 -3.97
CA ASP A 201 -4.76 23.50 -2.96
C ASP A 201 -3.73 22.37 -2.81
N VAL A 202 -2.71 22.33 -3.69
CA VAL A 202 -1.62 21.38 -3.62
C VAL A 202 -0.72 21.72 -2.44
N LYS A 203 -0.71 20.83 -1.43
CA LYS A 203 0.13 20.99 -0.24
C LYS A 203 1.62 20.95 -0.60
N ALA A 204 2.42 21.65 0.19
CA ALA A 204 3.87 21.53 0.12
C ALA A 204 4.29 20.11 0.52
N LEU A 205 5.15 19.49 -0.28
CA LEU A 205 5.71 18.19 0.03
C LEU A 205 6.96 18.37 0.91
N HIS A 206 7.15 17.48 1.89
CA HIS A 206 8.36 17.50 2.73
C HIS A 206 9.61 17.44 1.85
N GLY A 207 10.67 18.13 2.25
CA GLY A 207 11.91 18.22 1.48
C GLY A 207 12.69 16.91 1.39
N VAL A 208 13.95 17.01 0.96
CA VAL A 208 14.90 15.87 0.87
C VAL A 208 16.06 15.99 1.85
N ASP A 209 16.13 17.10 2.60
CA ASP A 209 17.29 17.44 3.40
C ASP A 209 17.21 16.89 4.83
N GLN A 210 16.03 16.44 5.27
CA GLN A 210 15.80 15.90 6.62
C GLN A 210 14.88 14.67 6.56
N ASP A 211 15.27 13.60 7.25
CA ASP A 211 14.44 12.42 7.45
C ASP A 211 13.44 12.68 8.59
N PRO A 212 12.12 12.70 8.32
CA PRO A 212 11.12 12.88 9.38
C PRO A 212 11.09 11.71 10.37
N PHE A 213 11.65 10.55 10.03
CA PHE A 213 11.69 9.36 10.88
C PHE A 213 13.00 9.20 11.65
N VAL A 214 13.95 10.14 11.57
CA VAL A 214 15.26 10.00 12.22
C VAL A 214 15.19 9.77 13.73
N SER A 215 14.20 10.38 14.40
CA SER A 215 13.95 10.22 15.84
C SER A 215 12.89 9.17 16.16
N PHE A 216 12.29 8.54 15.14
CA PHE A 216 11.24 7.57 15.33
C PHE A 216 11.81 6.27 15.90
N GLY A 217 11.32 5.86 17.07
CA GLY A 217 11.78 4.66 17.75
C GLY A 217 13.15 4.78 18.43
N THR A 218 13.74 5.98 18.51
CA THR A 218 15.01 6.23 19.22
C THR A 218 14.83 6.63 20.69
N GLY A 219 13.57 6.76 21.15
CA GLY A 219 13.26 7.07 22.55
C GLY A 219 13.60 5.92 23.50
N GLU A 220 13.72 6.23 24.79
CA GLU A 220 13.88 5.21 25.82
C GLU A 220 12.68 4.26 25.80
N VAL A 221 12.95 2.95 25.77
CA VAL A 221 11.92 1.91 25.81
C VAL A 221 11.33 1.90 27.23
N THR A 222 10.17 2.54 27.38
CA THR A 222 9.49 2.64 28.68
C THR A 222 8.83 1.34 29.11
N GLU A 223 8.46 0.49 28.15
CA GLU A 223 7.71 -0.74 28.39
C GLU A 223 8.28 -1.91 27.57
N PRO A 224 8.34 -3.12 28.14
CA PRO A 224 8.68 -4.32 27.39
C PRO A 224 7.72 -4.53 26.22
N TYR A 225 8.26 -4.91 25.06
CA TYR A 225 7.43 -5.24 23.90
C TYR A 225 6.43 -6.36 24.26
N VAL A 226 5.14 -6.12 24.04
CA VAL A 226 4.03 -7.00 24.45
C VAL A 226 4.18 -8.44 23.94
N LEU A 227 4.83 -8.64 22.79
CA LEU A 227 5.07 -9.95 22.19
C LEU A 227 6.53 -10.41 22.31
N ALA A 228 7.27 -9.90 23.31
CA ALA A 228 8.66 -10.28 23.53
C ALA A 228 8.83 -11.80 23.75
N ASP A 229 7.89 -12.43 24.44
CA ASP A 229 7.83 -13.87 24.68
C ASP A 229 7.47 -14.70 23.42
N LYS A 230 6.97 -14.04 22.37
CA LYS A 230 6.67 -14.65 21.07
C LYS A 230 7.79 -14.49 20.04
N LYS A 231 8.91 -13.85 20.39
CA LYS A 231 10.05 -13.73 19.49
C LYS A 231 10.62 -15.11 19.18
N LEU A 232 10.81 -15.39 17.89
CA LEU A 232 11.41 -16.64 17.44
C LEU A 232 12.88 -16.69 17.88
N SER A 233 13.30 -17.82 18.44
CA SER A 233 14.72 -18.13 18.62
C SER A 233 15.42 -18.28 17.26
N THR A 234 16.75 -18.21 17.22
CA THR A 234 17.52 -18.37 15.97
C THR A 234 17.19 -19.68 15.25
N LEU A 235 17.01 -20.78 15.98
CA LEU A 235 16.64 -22.08 15.40
C LEU A 235 15.20 -22.07 14.85
N GLN A 236 14.26 -21.46 15.58
CA GLN A 236 12.89 -21.29 15.10
C GLN A 236 12.83 -20.39 13.86
N MET A 237 13.68 -19.38 13.79
CA MET A 237 13.82 -18.51 12.62
C MET A 237 14.36 -19.28 11.40
N MET A 238 15.37 -20.13 11.59
CA MET A 238 15.87 -21.01 10.51
C MET A 238 14.79 -21.98 10.03
N TYR A 239 14.07 -22.62 10.96
CA TYR A 239 12.95 -23.50 10.61
C TYR A 239 11.83 -22.76 9.87
N PHE A 240 11.47 -21.57 10.34
CA PHE A 240 10.50 -20.70 9.68
C PHE A 240 10.96 -20.35 8.26
N GLY A 241 12.22 -19.94 8.08
CA GLY A 241 12.79 -19.64 6.77
C GLY A 241 12.77 -20.84 5.81
N ALA A 242 13.17 -22.02 6.28
CA ALA A 242 13.13 -23.25 5.48
C ALA A 242 11.69 -23.60 5.06
N ARG A 243 10.73 -23.49 5.97
CA ARG A 243 9.30 -23.72 5.70
C ARG A 243 8.73 -22.67 4.75
N TYR A 244 9.11 -21.42 4.90
CA TYR A 244 8.70 -20.33 4.02
C TYR A 244 9.19 -20.56 2.59
N ILE A 245 10.47 -20.91 2.42
CA ILE A 245 11.06 -21.26 1.12
C ILE A 245 10.34 -22.48 0.52
N PHE A 246 10.14 -23.54 1.31
CA PHE A 246 9.38 -24.72 0.86
C PHE A 246 7.98 -24.35 0.37
N ASN A 247 7.25 -23.53 1.13
CA ASN A 247 5.92 -23.08 0.75
C ASN A 247 5.94 -22.25 -0.53
N MET A 248 6.91 -21.35 -0.68
CA MET A 248 7.07 -20.53 -1.89
C MET A 248 7.36 -21.37 -3.13
N TYR A 249 8.11 -22.48 -2.99
CA TYR A 249 8.36 -23.41 -4.09
C TYR A 249 7.15 -24.30 -4.41
N TRP A 250 6.35 -24.68 -3.41
CA TRP A 250 5.28 -25.67 -3.56
C TRP A 250 3.91 -25.07 -3.87
N TYR A 251 3.66 -23.84 -3.43
CA TYR A 251 2.36 -23.18 -3.58
C TYR A 251 2.50 -21.91 -4.41
N SER A 252 1.59 -21.74 -5.36
CA SER A 252 1.44 -20.48 -6.09
C SER A 252 0.48 -19.56 -5.35
N GLU A 253 0.91 -18.33 -5.10
CA GLU A 253 0.02 -17.28 -4.59
C GLU A 253 -0.92 -16.81 -5.71
N GLN A 254 -2.18 -16.56 -5.36
CA GLN A 254 -3.18 -15.99 -6.27
C GLN A 254 -3.87 -14.81 -5.60
N SER A 255 -3.84 -13.66 -6.24
CA SER A 255 -4.49 -12.46 -5.74
C SER A 255 -5.92 -12.35 -6.27
N HIS A 256 -6.89 -12.39 -5.36
CA HIS A 256 -8.32 -12.28 -5.70
C HIS A 256 -8.98 -11.06 -5.06
N VAL A 257 -9.95 -10.50 -5.76
CA VAL A 257 -10.82 -9.44 -5.25
C VAL A 257 -12.13 -10.07 -4.81
N ILE A 258 -12.50 -9.82 -3.55
CA ILE A 258 -13.81 -10.19 -3.00
C ILE A 258 -14.63 -8.90 -2.89
N CYS A 259 -15.77 -8.87 -3.56
CA CYS A 259 -16.77 -7.83 -3.38
C CYS A 259 -17.66 -8.23 -2.20
N VAL A 260 -17.78 -7.36 -1.19
CA VAL A 260 -18.68 -7.55 -0.05
C VAL A 260 -19.74 -6.44 -0.09
N PRO A 261 -21.02 -6.75 -0.35
CA PRO A 261 -22.05 -5.74 -0.49
C PRO A 261 -22.32 -4.99 0.82
N ALA A 262 -22.62 -3.69 0.74
CA ALA A 262 -22.85 -2.85 1.93
C ALA A 262 -23.96 -3.39 2.86
N ALA A 263 -25.04 -3.92 2.28
CA ALA A 263 -26.11 -4.55 3.06
C ALA A 263 -25.62 -5.75 3.87
N HIS A 264 -24.67 -6.53 3.33
CA HIS A 264 -24.08 -7.66 4.04
C HIS A 264 -23.18 -7.19 5.19
N VAL A 265 -22.34 -6.17 4.95
CA VAL A 265 -21.50 -5.58 6.01
C VAL A 265 -22.36 -5.00 7.13
N LYS A 266 -23.45 -4.31 6.78
CA LYS A 266 -24.42 -3.78 7.75
C LYS A 266 -25.03 -4.89 8.61
N ALA A 267 -25.50 -5.97 7.99
CA ALA A 267 -26.07 -7.11 8.71
C ALA A 267 -25.04 -7.78 9.64
N LEU A 268 -23.79 -7.94 9.19
CA LEU A 268 -22.70 -8.46 10.04
C LEU A 268 -22.46 -7.55 11.25
N ARG A 269 -22.48 -6.22 11.04
CA ARG A 269 -22.29 -5.24 12.12
C ARG A 269 -23.43 -5.25 13.13
N GLU A 270 -24.68 -5.31 12.66
CA GLU A 270 -25.85 -5.40 13.53
C GLU A 270 -25.84 -6.69 14.36
N SER A 271 -25.49 -7.82 13.76
CA SER A 271 -25.30 -9.09 14.48
C SER A 271 -24.21 -8.99 15.54
N ALA A 272 -23.04 -8.45 15.20
CA ALA A 272 -21.93 -8.31 16.13
C ALA A 272 -22.27 -7.40 17.32
N LEU A 273 -22.99 -6.30 17.07
CA LEU A 273 -23.45 -5.41 18.14
C LEU A 273 -24.47 -6.12 19.05
N ALA A 274 -25.43 -6.86 18.49
CA ALA A 274 -26.41 -7.61 19.27
C ALA A 274 -25.75 -8.68 20.16
N ASP A 275 -24.76 -9.40 19.63
CA ASP A 275 -24.01 -10.41 20.39
C ASP A 275 -23.23 -9.76 21.55
N LEU A 276 -22.58 -8.62 21.31
CA LEU A 276 -21.86 -7.87 22.35
C LEU A 276 -22.79 -7.29 23.43
N GLU A 277 -23.98 -6.82 23.04
CA GLU A 277 -24.99 -6.35 23.99
C GLU A 277 -25.52 -7.50 24.86
N ALA A 278 -25.74 -8.68 24.27
CA ALA A 278 -26.16 -9.88 24.99
C ALA A 278 -25.08 -10.37 25.97
N GLU A 279 -23.80 -10.37 25.56
CA GLU A 279 -22.68 -10.74 26.43
C GLU A 279 -22.49 -9.75 27.58
N ALA A 280 -22.59 -8.45 27.30
CA ALA A 280 -22.52 -7.40 28.34
C ALA A 280 -23.68 -7.50 29.34
N ALA A 281 -24.88 -7.89 28.89
CA ALA A 281 -26.01 -8.15 29.78
C ALA A 281 -25.81 -9.41 30.64
N ALA A 282 -25.20 -10.46 30.08
CA ALA A 282 -24.93 -11.71 30.79
C ALA A 282 -23.80 -11.61 31.83
N THR A 283 -22.84 -10.70 31.61
CA THR A 283 -21.64 -10.51 32.46
C THR A 283 -21.75 -9.35 33.45
N ALA A 284 -22.88 -8.61 33.45
CA ALA A 284 -23.10 -7.51 34.38
C ALA A 284 -23.13 -8.01 35.84
N PRO A 285 -22.31 -7.45 36.76
CA PRO A 285 -22.33 -7.85 38.15
C PRO A 285 -23.69 -7.55 38.79
N GLN A 286 -24.26 -8.54 39.47
CA GLN A 286 -25.40 -8.38 40.38
C GLN A 286 -24.90 -7.72 41.68
N GLY A 287 -24.53 -6.44 41.62
CA GLY A 287 -23.99 -5.68 42.75
C GLY A 287 -24.82 -4.45 43.10
N ASP A 288 -24.87 -4.14 44.40
CA ASP A 288 -25.66 -3.13 45.13
C ASP A 288 -25.81 -1.76 44.41
N PRO A 289 -27.00 -1.11 44.41
CA PRO A 289 -27.27 0.12 43.65
C PRO A 289 -26.51 1.39 44.13
N SER A 290 -25.61 1.27 45.11
CA SER A 290 -25.07 2.43 45.85
C SER A 290 -23.71 2.94 45.38
N ASP A 291 -22.98 2.28 44.48
CA ASP A 291 -21.67 2.77 44.03
C ASP A 291 -21.58 3.05 42.53
N LYS A 292 -21.76 4.35 42.24
CA LYS A 292 -21.23 5.13 41.11
C LYS A 292 -21.64 4.71 39.69
N LYS A 293 -22.25 5.69 39.00
CA LYS A 293 -22.50 5.76 37.55
C LYS A 293 -21.21 5.47 36.75
N GLU A 294 -20.87 4.20 36.55
CA GLU A 294 -20.15 3.83 35.33
C GLU A 294 -21.16 3.97 34.19
N GLU A 295 -20.97 4.99 33.34
CA GLU A 295 -21.64 5.05 32.06
C GLU A 295 -21.37 3.71 31.36
N LYS A 296 -22.42 2.89 31.21
CA LYS A 296 -22.37 1.69 30.36
C LYS A 296 -21.93 2.14 28.96
N LYS A 297 -20.63 2.00 28.67
CA LYS A 297 -20.09 2.29 27.35
C LYS A 297 -20.79 1.37 26.38
N LYS A 298 -21.57 1.94 25.47
CA LYS A 298 -22.22 1.17 24.41
C LYS A 298 -21.14 0.42 23.62
N PRO A 299 -21.35 -0.87 23.30
CA PRO A 299 -20.40 -1.62 22.49
C PRO A 299 -20.24 -0.93 21.14
N PHE A 300 -19.00 -0.91 20.64
CA PHE A 300 -18.66 -0.32 19.36
C PHE A 300 -17.85 -1.32 18.54
N VAL A 301 -18.24 -1.48 17.28
CA VAL A 301 -17.47 -2.19 16.26
C VAL A 301 -17.50 -1.38 14.97
N SER A 302 -16.35 -1.25 14.32
CA SER A 302 -16.22 -0.63 13.01
C SER A 302 -16.53 -1.62 11.88
N GLU A 303 -16.76 -1.11 10.67
CA GLU A 303 -16.89 -1.97 9.48
C GLU A 303 -15.60 -2.77 9.21
N GLY A 304 -14.44 -2.18 9.51
CA GLY A 304 -13.14 -2.84 9.40
C GLY A 304 -13.02 -4.04 10.34
N ASP A 305 -13.52 -3.92 11.57
CA ASP A 305 -13.49 -5.00 12.56
C ASP A 305 -14.35 -6.18 12.12
N VAL A 306 -15.59 -5.91 11.66
CA VAL A 306 -16.52 -6.97 11.26
C VAL A 306 -16.08 -7.67 9.97
N ILE A 307 -15.51 -6.93 9.01
CA ILE A 307 -14.94 -7.53 7.79
C ILE A 307 -13.71 -8.39 8.15
N SER A 308 -12.82 -7.88 9.00
CA SER A 308 -11.62 -8.62 9.42
C SER A 308 -11.98 -9.90 10.17
N ALA A 309 -12.94 -9.82 11.11
CA ALA A 309 -13.42 -10.97 11.85
C ALA A 309 -14.11 -12.00 10.93
N TRP A 310 -14.95 -11.55 10.00
CA TRP A 310 -15.65 -12.41 9.05
C TRP A 310 -14.67 -13.16 8.12
N VAL A 311 -13.74 -12.46 7.48
CA VAL A 311 -12.73 -13.08 6.61
C VAL A 311 -11.84 -14.04 7.40
N THR A 312 -11.42 -13.63 8.59
CA THR A 312 -10.63 -14.48 9.49
C THR A 312 -11.36 -15.78 9.80
N ARG A 313 -12.63 -15.69 10.22
CA ARG A 313 -13.43 -16.86 10.57
C ARG A 313 -13.52 -17.84 9.40
N LEU A 314 -13.79 -17.34 8.19
CA LEU A 314 -13.82 -18.16 6.98
C LEU A 314 -12.48 -18.83 6.71
N MET A 315 -11.38 -18.06 6.76
CA MET A 315 -10.03 -18.60 6.55
C MET A 315 -9.69 -19.69 7.57
N ILE A 316 -10.00 -19.48 8.85
CA ILE A 316 -9.73 -20.45 9.92
C ILE A 316 -10.52 -21.75 9.68
N GLN A 317 -11.82 -21.63 9.40
CA GLN A 317 -12.69 -22.79 9.18
C GLN A 317 -12.22 -23.68 8.03
N HIS A 318 -11.61 -23.11 7.00
CA HIS A 318 -11.12 -23.85 5.83
C HIS A 318 -9.67 -24.32 5.95
N THR A 319 -8.84 -23.66 6.76
CA THR A 319 -7.40 -23.97 6.86
C THR A 319 -7.03 -24.80 8.08
N LEU A 320 -7.78 -24.65 9.19
CA LEU A 320 -7.52 -25.32 10.44
C LEU A 320 -8.61 -26.35 10.74
N ARG A 321 -8.19 -27.48 11.31
CA ARG A 321 -9.14 -28.42 11.92
C ARG A 321 -9.78 -27.75 13.14
N PRO A 322 -11.04 -28.05 13.48
CA PRO A 322 -11.70 -27.51 14.67
C PRO A 322 -10.92 -27.72 15.98
N THR A 323 -10.09 -28.77 16.05
CA THR A 323 -9.26 -29.11 17.20
C THR A 323 -7.85 -28.50 17.17
N SER A 324 -7.55 -27.62 16.21
CA SER A 324 -6.24 -27.02 16.04
C SER A 324 -5.97 -25.98 17.13
N ASN A 325 -4.83 -26.09 17.80
CA ASN A 325 -4.31 -25.11 18.76
C ASN A 325 -3.29 -24.15 18.13
N LYS A 326 -3.22 -24.07 16.80
CA LYS A 326 -2.29 -23.19 16.10
C LYS A 326 -2.68 -21.72 16.29
N THR A 327 -1.72 -20.91 16.74
CA THR A 327 -1.84 -19.45 16.78
C THR A 327 -1.89 -18.89 15.36
N ILE A 328 -2.82 -17.96 15.11
CA ILE A 328 -2.91 -17.18 13.87
C ILE A 328 -2.71 -15.72 14.22
N MET A 329 -1.83 -15.06 13.46
CA MET A 329 -1.70 -13.61 13.49
C MET A 329 -2.62 -13.00 12.43
N ILE A 330 -3.49 -12.10 12.85
CA ILE A 330 -4.33 -11.30 11.97
C ILE A 330 -3.85 -9.86 12.11
N MET A 331 -3.50 -9.25 10.99
CA MET A 331 -3.02 -7.87 10.97
C MET A 331 -3.93 -7.04 10.06
N ASN A 332 -4.59 -6.05 10.63
CA ASN A 332 -5.25 -5.01 9.85
C ASN A 332 -4.23 -3.91 9.54
N ALA A 333 -3.62 -3.99 8.36
CA ALA A 333 -2.57 -3.05 7.96
C ALA A 333 -3.07 -1.64 7.60
N ARG A 334 -4.39 -1.37 7.66
CA ARG A 334 -4.99 -0.08 7.30
C ARG A 334 -5.51 0.74 8.49
N THR A 335 -5.34 0.25 9.71
CA THR A 335 -5.58 1.05 10.92
C THR A 335 -4.34 1.90 11.20
N SER A 336 -4.11 2.93 10.39
CA SER A 336 -3.30 4.07 10.83
C SER A 336 -4.23 4.95 11.67
N ALA A 337 -3.94 5.03 12.97
CA ALA A 337 -4.65 5.88 13.91
C ALA A 337 -4.85 7.29 13.32
N THR A 338 -6.09 7.71 13.11
CA THR A 338 -6.42 9.13 13.29
C THR A 338 -5.90 9.50 14.67
N PRO A 339 -5.07 10.55 14.82
CA PRO A 339 -4.75 11.06 16.13
C PRO A 339 -6.08 11.58 16.72
N SER A 340 -6.75 10.73 17.48
CA SER A 340 -7.77 11.19 18.40
C SER A 340 -7.00 12.08 19.38
N THR A 341 -7.21 13.39 19.27
CA THR A 341 -6.94 14.36 20.32
C THR A 341 -7.64 13.89 21.59
N ALA A 342 -6.97 13.04 22.35
CA ALA A 342 -7.40 12.61 23.68
C ALA A 342 -6.47 13.28 24.70
N CYS A 343 -6.90 14.49 25.07
CA CYS A 343 -6.79 15.08 26.40
C CYS A 343 -5.46 14.89 27.14
N THR A 344 -4.59 15.89 27.04
CA THR A 344 -3.65 16.24 28.10
C THR A 344 -4.40 16.44 29.41
N ARG A 345 -4.29 15.48 30.34
CA ARG A 345 -4.45 15.77 31.77
C ARG A 345 -3.15 15.47 32.48
N THR A 346 -2.43 16.56 32.72
CA THR A 346 -1.48 16.72 33.81
C THR A 346 -2.10 16.22 35.12
N CYS A 347 -1.59 15.12 35.66
CA CYS A 347 -1.74 14.84 37.09
C CYS A 347 -0.65 15.61 37.83
N GLY A 348 -1.03 16.74 38.41
CA GLY A 348 -0.25 17.40 39.45
C GLY A 348 -0.12 16.48 40.66
N ARG A 349 1.10 16.34 41.16
CA ARG A 349 1.37 15.80 42.50
C ARG A 349 0.89 16.84 43.52
N GLY A 350 -0.16 16.51 44.25
CA GLY A 350 -0.50 17.17 45.51
C GLY A 350 0.12 16.36 46.65
N THR A 351 1.07 17.00 47.33
CA THR A 351 1.68 16.72 48.65
C THR A 351 2.27 15.33 48.89
#